data_AF-A0AAW6KJA9-F1
#
_entry.id   AF-A0AAW6KJA9-F1
#
_cell.length_a   1.000
_cell.length_b   1.000
_cell.length_c   1.000
_cell.angle_alpha   90.00
_cell.angle_beta   90.00
_cell.angle_gamma   90.00
#
_symmetry.space_group_name_H-M   'P 1'
#
loop_
_entity.id
_entity.type
_entity.pdbx_description
1 polymer ?
#
loop_
_entity_poly.entity_id
_entity_poly.type
_entity_poly.pdbx_seq_one_letter_code
_entity_poly.pdbx_strand_id
1 'polypeptide(L)'
;MNRISDITKREILDFSRDGIDIDEVFETKKVTYPYFGRMNELDFLKRLYDLKSMPSLDFRFSNAEGEIWQHTVNNDDYPHCWVFEDERFQLTYGNDEIYLRFICEVFNPAVRFEKGYWKEFL
;
A
#
# COMPACT_ATOMS: atom_id res chain seq x y z
N MET A 1 -17.57 1.58 -12.73
CA MET A 1 -17.45 2.63 -13.76
C MET A 1 -16.07 3.22 -13.56
N ASN A 2 -15.11 2.85 -14.41
CA ASN A 2 -13.69 3.16 -14.21
C ASN A 2 -13.39 4.54 -14.80
N ARG A 3 -13.48 5.57 -13.97
CA ARG A 3 -13.15 6.96 -14.24
C ARG A 3 -11.70 7.30 -13.91
N ILE A 4 -11.05 6.56 -13.01
CA ILE A 4 -9.63 6.74 -12.70
C ILE A 4 -8.83 5.99 -13.76
N SER A 5 -8.04 6.73 -14.52
CA SER A 5 -7.20 6.14 -15.56
C SER A 5 -6.09 5.28 -14.96
N ASP A 6 -5.64 4.26 -15.68
CA ASP A 6 -4.51 3.42 -15.26
C ASP A 6 -3.22 4.25 -15.10
N ILE A 7 -3.08 5.32 -15.90
CA ILE A 7 -1.98 6.29 -15.76
C ILE A 7 -2.05 6.98 -14.40
N THR A 8 -3.23 7.48 -14.00
CA THR A 8 -3.41 8.14 -12.69
C THR A 8 -3.15 7.17 -11.54
N LYS A 9 -3.58 5.91 -11.64
CA LYS A 9 -3.30 4.89 -10.62
C LYS A 9 -1.79 4.63 -10.50
N ARG A 10 -1.10 4.57 -11.64
CA ARG A 10 0.35 4.41 -11.70
C ARG A 10 1.10 5.62 -11.12
N GLU A 11 0.68 6.84 -11.44
CA GLU A 11 1.29 8.06 -10.89
C GLU A 11 1.17 8.11 -9.35
N ILE A 12 0.01 7.72 -8.80
CA ILE A 12 -0.19 7.62 -7.34
C ILE A 12 0.70 6.52 -6.73
N LEU A 13 0.89 5.40 -7.44
CA LEU A 13 1.83 4.35 -7.01
C LEU A 13 3.26 4.87 -7.01
N ASP A 14 3.72 5.47 -8.11
CA ASP A 14 5.07 6.00 -8.24
C ASP A 14 5.32 7.05 -7.13
N PHE A 15 4.34 7.92 -6.87
CA PHE A 15 4.36 8.85 -5.74
C PHE A 15 4.47 8.16 -4.37
N SER A 16 3.70 7.10 -4.14
CA SER A 16 3.72 6.35 -2.87
C SER A 16 5.04 5.60 -2.66
N ARG A 17 5.63 5.09 -3.75
CA ARG A 17 6.89 4.32 -3.76
C ARG A 17 8.10 5.23 -3.61
N ASP A 18 8.14 6.30 -4.40
CA ASP A 18 9.29 7.18 -4.46
C ASP A 18 9.25 8.22 -3.34
N GLY A 19 8.09 8.54 -2.78
CA GLY A 19 7.97 9.61 -1.80
C GLY A 19 8.13 11.00 -2.42
N ILE A 20 8.35 12.00 -1.58
CA ILE A 20 8.47 13.41 -1.99
C ILE A 20 9.70 14.05 -1.39
N ASP A 21 10.22 15.05 -2.10
CA ASP A 21 11.26 15.93 -1.58
C ASP A 21 10.62 17.13 -0.89
N ILE A 22 11.03 17.40 0.35
CA ILE A 22 10.61 18.57 1.13
C ILE A 22 11.84 19.45 1.36
N ASP A 23 11.72 20.72 0.97
CA ASP A 23 12.73 21.74 1.26
C ASP A 23 12.57 22.26 2.69
N GLU A 24 13.52 21.91 3.55
CA GLU A 24 13.71 22.53 4.85
C GLU A 24 14.72 23.70 4.74
N VAL A 25 14.83 24.52 5.78
CA VAL A 25 15.62 25.78 5.77
C VAL A 25 17.08 25.58 5.33
N PHE A 26 17.64 24.39 5.54
CA PHE A 26 19.05 24.11 5.29
C PHE A 26 19.30 22.91 4.35
N GLU A 27 18.27 22.12 4.02
CA GLU A 27 18.42 20.93 3.19
C GLU A 27 17.10 20.53 2.52
N THR A 28 17.21 19.86 1.36
CA THR A 28 16.10 19.12 0.78
C THR A 28 16.14 17.69 1.30
N LYS A 29 15.06 17.26 1.93
CA LYS A 29 14.94 15.93 2.53
C LYS A 29 13.89 15.12 1.79
N LYS A 30 14.28 13.93 1.37
CA LYS A 30 13.36 12.93 0.83
C LYS A 30 12.57 12.28 1.97
N VAL A 31 11.25 12.38 1.92
CA VAL A 31 10.34 11.76 2.90
C VAL A 31 9.46 10.74 2.21
N THR A 32 9.15 9.66 2.92
CA THR A 32 8.27 8.60 2.44
C THR A 32 7.09 8.45 3.39
N TYR A 33 5.96 8.00 2.85
CA TYR A 33 4.77 7.70 3.61
C TYR A 33 4.29 6.29 3.25
N PRO A 34 4.57 5.27 4.10
CA PRO A 34 4.14 3.92 3.82
C PRO A 34 2.60 3.86 3.80
N TYR A 35 2.04 3.14 2.84
CA TYR A 35 0.59 3.02 2.65
C TYR A 35 -0.14 2.42 3.87
N PHE A 36 0.56 1.64 4.68
CA PHE A 36 0.05 1.05 5.93
C PHE A 36 0.23 1.97 7.16
N GLY A 37 0.79 3.17 6.99
CA GLY A 37 0.95 4.17 8.03
C GLY A 37 1.69 3.66 9.25
N ARG A 38 1.02 3.66 10.42
CA ARG A 38 1.57 3.21 11.71
C ARG A 38 1.35 1.72 12.01
N MET A 39 0.62 1.02 11.15
CA MET A 39 0.33 -0.41 11.31
C MET A 39 1.47 -1.25 10.71
N ASN A 40 1.37 -2.58 10.76
CA ASN A 40 2.14 -3.43 9.86
C ASN A 40 1.32 -3.72 8.59
N GLU A 41 1.99 -4.09 7.50
CA GLU A 41 1.36 -4.34 6.20
C GLU A 41 0.23 -5.37 6.29
N LEU A 42 0.47 -6.50 6.96
CA LEU A 42 -0.52 -7.57 7.05
C LEU A 42 -1.82 -7.12 7.75
N ASP A 43 -1.71 -6.42 8.88
CA ASP A 43 -2.86 -5.94 9.64
C ASP A 43 -3.60 -4.83 8.88
N PHE A 44 -2.90 -4.00 8.12
CA PHE A 44 -3.53 -3.03 7.22
C PHE A 44 -4.36 -3.74 6.15
N LEU A 45 -3.78 -4.71 5.44
CA LEU A 45 -4.45 -5.43 4.36
C LEU A 45 -5.67 -6.23 4.86
N LYS A 46 -5.60 -6.79 6.07
CA LYS A 46 -6.73 -7.47 6.73
C LYS A 46 -7.95 -6.57 6.97
N ARG A 47 -7.78 -5.24 6.98
CA ARG A 47 -8.91 -4.30 7.10
C ARG A 47 -9.69 -4.14 5.81
N LEU A 48 -9.06 -4.45 4.67
CA LEU A 48 -9.59 -4.23 3.33
C LEU A 48 -9.97 -5.52 2.61
N TYR A 49 -9.33 -6.63 2.94
CA TYR A 49 -9.40 -7.89 2.21
C TYR A 49 -9.46 -9.10 3.15
N ASP A 50 -10.22 -10.13 2.76
CA ASP A 50 -10.20 -11.44 3.44
C ASP A 50 -9.04 -12.29 2.91
N LEU A 51 -7.84 -12.03 3.46
CA LEU A 51 -6.60 -12.70 3.06
C LEU A 51 -6.61 -14.21 3.27
N LYS A 52 -7.49 -14.75 4.12
CA LYS A 52 -7.61 -16.20 4.34
C LYS A 52 -8.36 -16.90 3.21
N SER A 53 -9.30 -16.19 2.59
CA SER A 53 -10.05 -16.67 1.42
C SER A 53 -9.27 -16.50 0.10
N MET A 54 -8.27 -15.62 0.08
CA MET A 54 -7.49 -15.32 -1.10
C MET A 54 -6.45 -16.39 -1.38
N PRO A 55 -6.24 -16.77 -2.67
CA PRO A 55 -5.25 -17.76 -3.03
C PRO A 55 -3.83 -17.24 -2.76
N SER A 56 -2.95 -18.15 -2.40
CA SER A 56 -1.51 -17.88 -2.34
C SER A 56 -0.91 -17.86 -3.76
N LEU A 57 0.03 -16.96 -4.03
CA LEU A 57 0.89 -16.98 -5.22
C LEU A 57 2.11 -17.87 -5.03
N ASP A 58 2.44 -18.19 -3.78
CA ASP A 58 3.45 -19.17 -3.43
C ASP A 58 2.79 -20.49 -3.03
N PHE A 59 3.01 -21.54 -3.83
CA PHE A 59 2.42 -22.87 -3.63
C PHE A 59 2.74 -23.50 -2.27
N ARG A 60 3.75 -23.00 -1.54
CA ARG A 60 4.12 -23.47 -0.20
C ARG A 60 3.11 -23.08 0.88
N PHE A 61 2.24 -22.09 0.61
CA PHE A 61 1.25 -21.59 1.55
C PHE A 61 -0.18 -21.85 1.08
N SER A 62 -1.08 -22.05 2.03
CA SER A 62 -2.48 -22.38 1.76
C SER A 62 -3.35 -21.19 1.38
N ASN A 63 -2.94 -19.97 1.76
CA ASN A 63 -3.66 -18.73 1.48
C ASN A 63 -2.71 -17.53 1.46
N ALA A 64 -3.22 -16.39 0.97
CA ALA A 64 -2.47 -15.15 0.90
C ALA A 64 -2.00 -14.65 2.28
N GLU A 65 -2.79 -14.84 3.35
CA GLU A 65 -2.39 -14.40 4.70
C GLU A 65 -1.06 -15.04 5.15
N GLY A 66 -0.92 -16.36 4.99
CA GLY A 66 0.28 -17.09 5.39
C GLY A 66 1.50 -16.73 4.54
N GLU A 67 1.31 -16.59 3.23
CA GLU A 67 2.33 -16.13 2.28
C GLU A 67 2.83 -14.73 2.64
N ILE A 68 1.91 -13.77 2.74
CA ILE A 68 2.24 -12.36 2.98
C ILE A 68 2.92 -12.22 4.34
N TRP A 69 2.43 -12.90 5.39
CA TRP A 69 3.09 -12.90 6.69
C TRP A 69 4.53 -13.42 6.60
N GLN A 70 4.74 -14.53 5.88
CA GLN A 70 6.08 -15.08 5.72
C GLN A 70 7.03 -14.07 5.05
N HIS A 71 6.58 -13.43 3.99
CA HIS A 71 7.43 -12.58 3.17
C HIS A 71 7.61 -11.15 3.72
N THR A 72 6.60 -10.59 4.38
CA THR A 72 6.64 -9.21 4.91
C THR A 72 7.07 -9.12 6.38
N VAL A 73 6.90 -10.20 7.16
CA VAL A 73 7.22 -10.18 8.60
C VAL A 73 8.37 -11.11 8.95
N ASN A 74 8.39 -12.33 8.40
CA ASN A 74 9.41 -13.33 8.77
C ASN A 74 10.70 -13.18 7.96
N ASN A 75 10.59 -12.92 6.65
CA ASN A 75 11.73 -12.81 5.74
C ASN A 75 12.10 -11.37 5.37
N ASP A 76 11.13 -10.46 5.32
CA ASP A 76 11.29 -9.08 4.81
C ASP A 76 11.93 -9.04 3.40
N ASP A 77 11.44 -9.91 2.49
CA ASP A 77 11.99 -10.12 1.15
C ASP A 77 11.08 -9.64 0.01
N TYR A 78 9.94 -9.03 0.34
CA TYR A 78 9.05 -8.42 -0.64
C TYR A 78 9.50 -7.02 -1.05
N PRO A 79 9.37 -6.66 -2.35
CA PRO A 79 9.66 -5.30 -2.81
C PRO A 79 8.79 -4.25 -2.11
N HIS A 80 9.34 -3.05 -1.96
CA HIS A 80 8.54 -1.93 -1.47
C HIS A 80 7.34 -1.67 -2.39
N CYS A 81 6.16 -1.45 -1.80
CA CYS A 81 4.90 -1.27 -2.53
C CYS A 81 4.50 -2.45 -3.44
N TRP A 82 4.93 -3.69 -3.15
CA TRP A 82 4.56 -4.90 -3.90
C TRP A 82 3.04 -5.07 -4.07
N VAL A 83 2.24 -4.67 -3.08
CA VAL A 83 0.77 -4.80 -3.07
C VAL A 83 0.10 -4.14 -4.28
N PHE A 84 0.70 -3.09 -4.82
CA PHE A 84 0.15 -2.36 -5.96
C PHE A 84 0.33 -3.09 -7.29
N GLU A 85 1.27 -4.03 -7.36
CA GLU A 85 1.53 -4.86 -8.54
C GLU A 85 0.88 -6.25 -8.42
N ASP A 86 0.44 -6.63 -7.22
CA ASP A 86 -0.25 -7.89 -7.00
C ASP A 86 -1.73 -7.80 -7.46
N GLU A 87 -2.03 -8.57 -8.50
CA GLU A 87 -3.34 -8.61 -9.15
C GLU A 87 -4.49 -9.00 -8.19
N ARG A 88 -4.19 -9.73 -7.10
CA ARG A 88 -5.19 -10.15 -6.10
C ARG A 88 -5.86 -8.95 -5.42
N PHE A 89 -5.15 -7.82 -5.30
CA PHE A 89 -5.66 -6.60 -4.66
C PHE A 89 -6.37 -5.65 -5.63
N GLN A 90 -6.23 -5.91 -6.94
CA GLN A 90 -6.91 -5.20 -8.02
C GLN A 90 -6.64 -3.68 -8.00
N LEU A 91 -5.44 -3.27 -7.60
CA LEU A 91 -5.07 -1.85 -7.52
C LEU A 91 -4.66 -1.25 -8.86
N THR A 92 -4.13 -2.05 -9.80
CA THR A 92 -3.81 -1.60 -11.16
C THR A 92 -5.03 -1.68 -12.08
N TYR A 93 -5.56 -2.88 -12.28
CA TYR A 93 -6.57 -3.18 -13.31
C TYR A 93 -7.99 -3.38 -12.76
N GLY A 94 -8.20 -3.12 -11.46
CA GLY A 94 -9.51 -3.27 -10.82
C GLY A 94 -10.47 -2.10 -11.00
N ASN A 95 -11.63 -2.24 -10.36
CA ASN A 95 -12.63 -1.20 -10.27
C ASN A 95 -12.15 -0.04 -9.37
N ASP A 96 -12.47 1.18 -9.77
CA ASP A 96 -12.17 2.41 -9.01
C ASP A 96 -12.63 2.36 -7.56
N GLU A 97 -13.74 1.67 -7.26
CA GLU A 97 -14.23 1.55 -5.89
C GLU A 97 -13.23 0.83 -4.98
N ILE A 98 -12.56 -0.22 -5.48
CA ILE A 98 -11.54 -0.95 -4.73
C ILE A 98 -10.32 -0.07 -4.54
N TYR A 99 -9.91 0.61 -5.61
CA TYR A 99 -8.79 1.53 -5.58
C TYR A 99 -9.01 2.68 -4.58
N LEU A 100 -10.17 3.34 -4.66
CA LEU A 100 -10.54 4.43 -3.75
C LEU A 100 -10.66 3.95 -2.32
N ARG A 101 -11.24 2.76 -2.09
CA ARG A 101 -11.32 2.18 -0.73
C ARG A 101 -9.92 1.96 -0.15
N PHE A 102 -8.98 1.48 -0.96
CA PHE A 102 -7.59 1.31 -0.55
C PHE A 102 -6.96 2.66 -0.19
N ILE A 103 -7.01 3.64 -1.10
CA ILE A 103 -6.41 4.98 -0.88
C ILE A 103 -7.06 5.68 0.32
N CYS A 104 -8.38 5.62 0.49
CA CYS A 104 -9.05 6.18 1.66
C CYS A 104 -8.57 5.54 2.98
N GLU A 105 -8.29 4.24 2.96
CA GLU A 105 -7.80 3.53 4.15
C GLU A 105 -6.36 3.89 4.49
N VAL A 106 -5.51 4.13 3.48
CA VAL A 106 -4.13 4.64 3.66
C VAL A 106 -4.12 5.95 4.46
N PHE A 107 -5.08 6.84 4.22
CA PHE A 107 -5.21 8.13 4.91
C PHE A 107 -6.22 8.13 6.07
N ASN A 108 -6.75 6.96 6.43
CA ASN A 108 -7.68 6.84 7.55
C ASN A 108 -6.97 7.22 8.87
N PRO A 109 -7.57 8.04 9.75
CA PRO A 109 -6.98 8.40 11.05
C PRO A 109 -6.55 7.21 11.91
N ALA A 110 -7.16 6.03 11.72
CA ALA A 110 -6.76 4.81 12.41
C ALA A 110 -5.42 4.24 11.91
N VAL A 111 -5.10 4.46 10.63
CA VAL A 111 -3.93 3.91 9.91
C VAL A 111 -2.79 4.93 9.86
N ARG A 112 -3.08 6.18 9.51
CA ARG A 112 -2.05 7.20 9.28
C ARG A 112 -1.21 7.47 10.52
N PHE A 113 0.06 7.81 10.29
CA PHE A 113 0.96 8.21 11.36
C PHE A 113 0.91 9.72 11.58
N GLU A 114 0.14 10.17 12.59
CA GLU A 114 -0.11 11.60 12.86
C GLU A 114 1.15 12.46 13.05
N LYS A 115 2.27 11.87 13.49
CA LYS A 115 3.55 12.56 13.68
C LYS A 115 4.46 12.53 12.44
N GLY A 116 4.03 11.84 11.38
CA GLY A 116 4.75 11.78 10.10
C GLY A 116 4.26 12.82 9.10
N TYR A 117 4.79 12.75 7.89
CA TYR A 117 4.53 13.68 6.79
C TYR A 117 3.26 13.36 6.00
N TRP A 118 2.22 12.81 6.64
CA TRP A 118 1.04 12.34 5.91
C TRP A 118 0.24 13.47 5.24
N LYS A 119 0.35 14.71 5.72
CA LYS A 119 -0.39 15.88 5.18
C LYS A 119 0.21 16.37 3.87
N GLU A 120 1.49 16.10 3.70
CA GLU A 120 2.29 16.44 2.54
C GLU A 120 2.01 15.47 1.39
N PHE A 121 1.36 14.34 1.69
CA PHE A 121 0.89 13.33 0.74
C PHE A 121 -0.63 13.41 0.45
N LEU A 122 -1.35 14.36 1.05
CA LEU A 122 -2.80 14.57 0.88
C LEU A 122 -3.08 15.68 -0.15
#